data_AF-A0A2H3J8W6-F1
#
_entry.id   AF-A0A2H3J8W6-F1
#
_cell.length_a   1.000
_cell.length_b   1.000
_cell.length_c   1.000
_cell.angle_alpha   90.00
_cell.angle_beta   90.00
_cell.angle_gamma   90.00
#
_symmetry.space_group_name_H-M   'P 1'
#
loop_
_entity.id
_entity.type
_entity.pdbx_description
1 polymer ?
#
loop_
_entity_poly.entity_id
_entity_poly.type
_entity_poly.pdbx_seq_one_letter_code
_entity_poly.pdbx_strand_id
1 'polypeptide(L)'
;MSKSPAVTRQTTPARRPSLLAGFWPNSSLFSRPKSSPSQELTRSVSASSSHSSYVTPIESTRSSTVSLPVSVPEDDVKATEELRRKLEEAQTLLRSENEETSALKERVCELETSLREAHMETETAKSALQAQFDTSLATAQAHVDEARATIKANEAARAESDRRVKDLSDTLQISQEALQSERTACRTTARRHAVLRVRTALLLLGLHDERIRRRAVCQELDRSKATVLDRDQTIATLHARIQSSQSDTSASEKRLQVLQASLDSTAAELSAERVARDELAQTLEASQQVRRHLEHALEARTTELAGERAASQEAVRAHAAELTSERAAREAAVRALEARDAELAGERASRQDALHSLEVRNEELTSERIAREGVARALKIKGDELAAERDAHRQSADELGMARHATQQLETALQSERASRMNTAQALESERDALKARAAEVEAERDARTAALRELDVARNECCRLEAALDACAAELTAEHNSRANISRSLETSTAQLTAERDARQHAVQELDAVRVSHRELEGALASRTGEFEAERTLHEETAHSLEDTT
;
A
#
# COMPACT_ATOMS: atom_id res chain seq x y z
N MET A 1 55.47 -30.26 -11.44
CA MET A 1 55.88 -30.63 -10.06
C MET A 1 54.98 -29.91 -9.08
N SER A 2 54.47 -30.68 -8.13
CA SER A 2 53.29 -30.44 -7.31
C SER A 2 53.39 -29.26 -6.34
N LYS A 3 52.31 -28.49 -6.21
CA LYS A 3 52.05 -27.67 -5.01
C LYS A 3 50.76 -28.19 -4.36
N SER A 4 50.94 -28.83 -3.21
CA SER A 4 49.86 -29.26 -2.32
C SER A 4 49.31 -28.09 -1.50
N PRO A 5 48.05 -28.17 -1.02
CA PRO A 5 47.32 -27.03 -0.50
C PRO A 5 47.47 -26.86 1.02
N ALA A 6 47.29 -25.60 1.46
CA ALA A 6 47.31 -25.19 2.84
C ALA A 6 46.06 -25.67 3.60
N VAL A 7 46.31 -26.22 4.78
CA VAL A 7 45.33 -26.64 5.78
C VAL A 7 44.75 -25.41 6.46
N THR A 8 43.45 -25.14 6.28
CA THR A 8 42.72 -24.14 7.07
C THR A 8 41.94 -24.86 8.17
N ARG A 9 42.32 -24.58 9.42
CA ARG A 9 41.71 -25.12 10.64
C ARG A 9 40.26 -24.66 10.78
N GLN A 10 39.36 -25.60 11.03
CA GLN A 10 38.02 -25.37 11.56
C GLN A 10 38.11 -24.85 12.99
N THR A 11 37.56 -23.67 13.24
CA THR A 11 37.23 -23.17 14.59
C THR A 11 35.72 -23.21 14.76
N THR A 12 35.27 -24.02 15.72
CA THR A 12 33.91 -24.10 16.25
C THR A 12 33.49 -22.78 16.91
N PRO A 13 32.24 -22.29 16.72
CA PRO A 13 31.73 -21.21 17.53
C PRO A 13 31.14 -21.74 18.84
N ALA A 14 31.63 -21.16 19.93
CA ALA A 14 31.20 -21.40 21.29
C ALA A 14 29.76 -20.90 21.53
N ARG A 15 28.96 -21.77 22.16
CA ARG A 15 27.70 -21.47 22.83
C ARG A 15 27.92 -20.41 23.91
N ARG A 16 27.22 -19.27 23.84
CA ARG A 16 27.00 -18.37 24.97
C ARG A 16 25.55 -18.46 25.46
N PRO A 17 25.29 -18.49 26.77
CA PRO A 17 23.96 -18.39 27.35
C PRO A 17 23.58 -16.91 27.54
N SER A 18 22.44 -16.50 26.99
CA SER A 18 21.81 -15.22 27.32
C SER A 18 20.89 -15.40 28.53
N LEU A 19 21.41 -15.04 29.70
CA LEU A 19 20.62 -14.57 30.82
C LEU A 19 20.31 -13.09 30.55
N LEU A 20 19.03 -12.73 30.41
CA LEU A 20 18.54 -11.39 30.81
C LEU A 20 17.01 -11.30 30.73
N ALA A 21 16.47 -10.82 31.86
CA ALA A 21 15.29 -10.00 32.01
C ALA A 21 13.91 -10.63 31.72
N GLY A 22 13.33 -11.19 32.80
CA GLY A 22 11.89 -11.16 32.98
C GLY A 22 11.43 -9.72 33.22
N PHE A 23 10.54 -9.25 32.35
CA PHE A 23 9.73 -8.04 32.55
C PHE A 23 8.28 -8.45 32.26
N TRP A 24 7.51 -8.67 33.31
CA TRP A 24 6.04 -8.52 33.28
C TRP A 24 5.80 -7.08 33.73
N PRO A 25 4.97 -6.32 33.00
CA PRO A 25 3.55 -6.33 33.32
C PRO A 25 2.66 -6.16 32.08
N ASN A 26 1.43 -6.66 32.13
CA ASN A 26 0.25 -5.91 31.67
C ASN A 26 -1.06 -6.65 31.98
N SER A 27 -1.56 -6.40 33.18
CA SER A 27 -2.84 -5.72 33.40
C SER A 27 -3.87 -5.83 32.27
N SER A 28 -4.71 -6.86 32.34
CA SER A 28 -5.97 -6.98 31.62
C SER A 28 -7.07 -6.18 32.31
N LEU A 29 -7.09 -4.86 32.17
CA LEU A 29 -8.23 -4.03 32.59
C LEU A 29 -8.29 -2.79 31.69
N PHE A 30 -9.02 -2.84 30.58
CA PHE A 30 -9.70 -1.67 30.01
C PHE A 30 -10.85 -2.12 29.09
N SER A 31 -12.05 -1.92 29.61
CA SER A 31 -13.16 -1.20 28.98
C SER A 31 -13.54 -1.54 27.54
N ARG A 32 -14.55 -2.40 27.47
CA ARG A 32 -15.59 -2.49 26.43
C ARG A 32 -16.24 -1.11 26.17
N PRO A 33 -16.29 -0.58 24.93
CA PRO A 33 -17.27 0.43 24.59
C PRO A 33 -18.59 -0.27 24.24
N LYS A 34 -19.63 0.00 25.03
CA LYS A 34 -21.02 -0.12 24.58
C LYS A 34 -21.25 0.97 23.55
N SER A 35 -21.37 0.64 22.28
CA SER A 35 -22.07 1.48 21.30
C SER A 35 -23.53 1.04 21.26
N SER A 36 -24.38 1.88 21.85
CA SER A 36 -25.83 1.82 21.68
C SER A 36 -26.21 2.01 20.20
N PRO A 37 -27.31 1.41 19.72
CA PRO A 37 -27.89 1.76 18.43
C PRO A 37 -28.67 3.07 18.60
N SER A 38 -28.14 4.15 18.04
CA SER A 38 -28.93 5.37 17.85
C SER A 38 -29.96 5.12 16.75
N GLN A 39 -31.21 5.37 17.12
CA GLN A 39 -32.37 5.40 16.25
C GLN A 39 -32.14 6.34 15.06
N GLU A 40 -32.21 5.81 13.84
CA GLU A 40 -32.51 6.62 12.66
C GLU A 40 -34.02 6.79 12.58
N LEU A 41 -34.49 7.94 13.08
CA LEU A 41 -35.78 8.51 12.71
C LEU A 41 -35.74 8.89 11.23
N THR A 42 -36.62 8.28 10.44
CA THR A 42 -37.07 8.80 9.16
C THR A 42 -37.78 10.14 9.39
N ARG A 43 -37.05 11.26 9.24
CA ARG A 43 -37.64 12.60 9.21
C ARG A 43 -37.75 13.08 7.78
N SER A 44 -38.91 12.82 7.19
CA SER A 44 -39.41 13.52 6.01
C SER A 44 -39.46 15.02 6.32
N VAL A 45 -38.57 15.81 5.72
CA VAL A 45 -38.67 17.28 5.73
C VAL A 45 -39.27 17.68 4.39
N SER A 46 -40.60 17.80 4.42
CA SER A 46 -41.34 18.50 3.38
C SER A 46 -41.02 19.98 3.43
N ALA A 47 -40.83 20.53 2.24
CA ALA A 47 -40.62 21.93 1.91
C ALA A 47 -41.45 22.91 2.75
N SER A 48 -40.81 23.99 3.19
CA SER A 48 -41.50 25.26 3.43
C SER A 48 -40.52 26.43 3.44
N SER A 49 -41.04 27.58 3.02
CA SER A 49 -40.45 28.93 3.00
C SER A 49 -39.65 29.24 1.73
N SER A 50 -40.04 30.22 0.89
CA SER A 50 -40.31 31.62 1.24
C SER A 50 -41.19 32.26 0.15
N HIS A 51 -42.35 32.86 0.41
CA HIS A 51 -42.51 34.28 0.82
C HIS A 51 -41.59 35.25 0.05
N SER A 52 -42.11 35.92 -0.97
CA SER A 52 -41.84 37.34 -1.21
C SER A 52 -42.83 37.96 -2.20
N SER A 53 -43.71 38.79 -1.62
CA SER A 53 -44.29 40.03 -2.14
C SER A 53 -44.71 40.15 -3.63
N TYR A 54 -46.03 40.03 -3.85
CA TYR A 54 -46.71 40.78 -4.90
C TYR A 54 -46.67 42.27 -4.54
N VAL A 55 -45.83 43.06 -5.21
CA VAL A 55 -45.89 44.53 -5.18
C VAL A 55 -46.64 45.00 -6.42
N THR A 56 -47.80 45.59 -6.17
CA THR A 56 -48.64 46.36 -7.08
C THR A 56 -47.89 47.54 -7.72
N PRO A 57 -48.02 47.81 -9.03
CA PRO A 57 -47.80 49.15 -9.57
C PRO A 57 -49.10 49.94 -9.38
N ILE A 58 -49.04 50.94 -8.50
CA ILE A 58 -50.06 51.98 -8.36
C ILE A 58 -49.99 52.85 -9.62
N GLU A 59 -51.03 52.78 -10.46
CA GLU A 59 -51.31 53.79 -11.48
C GLU A 59 -51.55 55.14 -10.80
N SER A 60 -50.63 56.09 -11.01
CA SER A 60 -50.80 57.48 -10.59
C SER A 60 -50.41 58.40 -11.74
N THR A 61 -51.37 58.64 -12.64
CA THR A 61 -51.31 59.74 -13.61
C THR A 61 -52.48 60.68 -13.34
N ARG A 62 -52.27 61.61 -12.38
CA ARG A 62 -53.04 62.86 -12.32
C ARG A 62 -52.36 63.87 -13.24
N SER A 63 -52.87 63.95 -14.46
CA SER A 63 -52.64 65.06 -15.38
C SER A 63 -53.37 66.29 -14.82
N SER A 64 -52.61 67.27 -14.34
CA SER A 64 -53.12 68.56 -13.86
C SER A 64 -52.62 69.64 -14.80
N THR A 65 -53.47 70.03 -15.75
CA THR A 65 -53.25 71.16 -16.66
C THR A 65 -53.36 72.48 -15.89
N VAL A 66 -52.22 73.10 -15.61
CA VAL A 66 -52.14 74.47 -15.07
C VAL A 66 -51.85 75.41 -16.24
N SER A 67 -52.88 76.12 -16.67
CA SER A 67 -52.79 77.25 -17.59
C SER A 67 -52.26 78.48 -16.83
N LEU A 68 -51.23 79.15 -17.36
CA LEU A 68 -50.80 80.49 -16.91
C LEU A 68 -50.62 81.43 -18.11
N PRO A 69 -50.86 82.75 -17.90
CA PRO A 69 -51.15 83.70 -18.95
C PRO A 69 -49.90 84.34 -19.55
N VAL A 70 -49.99 84.62 -20.85
CA VAL A 70 -49.03 85.37 -21.66
C VAL A 70 -49.37 86.84 -21.59
N SER A 71 -48.41 87.67 -21.16
CA SER A 71 -48.18 89.06 -21.61
C SER A 71 -46.90 89.59 -20.96
N VAL A 72 -45.81 89.68 -21.72
CA VAL A 72 -44.53 90.31 -21.29
C VAL A 72 -44.01 91.22 -22.42
N PRO A 73 -43.41 92.38 -22.11
CA PRO A 73 -43.15 93.49 -23.03
C PRO A 73 -41.90 93.28 -23.91
N GLU A 74 -41.85 94.00 -25.04
CA GLU A 74 -40.95 93.81 -26.18
C GLU A 74 -39.43 94.06 -25.97
N ASP A 75 -38.95 94.32 -24.75
CA ASP A 75 -37.50 94.45 -24.47
C ASP A 75 -36.86 93.19 -23.84
N ASP A 76 -37.64 92.12 -23.61
CA ASP A 76 -37.20 90.84 -23.01
C ASP A 76 -36.94 89.71 -24.05
N VAL A 77 -37.01 90.00 -25.35
CA VAL A 77 -36.92 88.97 -26.42
C VAL A 77 -35.56 88.26 -26.43
N LYS A 78 -34.46 88.98 -26.14
CA LYS A 78 -33.12 88.36 -26.05
C LYS A 78 -32.94 87.48 -24.82
N ALA A 79 -33.44 87.90 -23.67
CA ALA A 79 -33.36 87.12 -22.43
C ALA A 79 -34.26 85.88 -22.51
N THR A 80 -35.43 86.00 -23.15
CA THR A 80 -36.35 84.88 -23.37
C THR A 80 -35.86 83.91 -24.46
N GLU A 81 -35.16 84.37 -25.50
CA GLU A 81 -34.45 83.51 -26.45
C GLU A 81 -33.28 82.77 -25.80
N GLU A 82 -32.49 83.42 -24.95
CA GLU A 82 -31.40 82.75 -24.22
C GLU A 82 -31.94 81.73 -23.20
N LEU A 83 -33.04 82.05 -22.51
CA LEU A 83 -33.74 81.09 -21.65
C LEU A 83 -34.37 79.95 -22.44
N ARG A 84 -34.90 80.19 -23.64
CA ARG A 84 -35.36 79.12 -24.55
C ARG A 84 -34.21 78.23 -24.98
N ARG A 85 -33.06 78.79 -25.34
CA ARG A 85 -31.87 78.02 -25.70
C ARG A 85 -31.37 77.16 -24.53
N LYS A 86 -31.27 77.75 -23.33
CA LYS A 86 -30.91 77.02 -22.11
C LYS A 86 -31.93 75.94 -21.75
N LEU A 87 -33.22 76.19 -22.00
CA LEU A 87 -34.29 75.22 -21.81
C LEU A 87 -34.21 74.08 -22.83
N GLU A 88 -33.94 74.37 -24.10
CA GLU A 88 -33.73 73.36 -25.14
C GLU A 88 -32.47 72.54 -24.86
N GLU A 89 -31.36 73.17 -24.49
CA GLU A 89 -30.13 72.49 -24.05
C GLU A 89 -30.40 71.59 -22.84
N ALA A 90 -31.08 72.10 -21.80
CA ALA A 90 -31.48 71.32 -20.64
C ALA A 90 -32.43 70.17 -21.01
N GLN A 91 -33.36 70.37 -21.95
CA GLN A 91 -34.24 69.31 -22.45
C GLN A 91 -33.50 68.25 -23.25
N THR A 92 -32.50 68.64 -24.06
CA THR A 92 -31.66 67.69 -24.79
C THR A 92 -30.77 66.89 -23.86
N LEU A 93 -30.20 67.54 -22.83
CA LEU A 93 -29.38 66.91 -21.80
C LEU A 93 -30.22 65.95 -20.94
N LEU A 94 -31.43 66.35 -20.58
CA LEU A 94 -32.35 65.49 -19.84
C LEU A 94 -32.86 64.31 -20.70
N ARG A 95 -32.97 64.48 -22.03
CA ARG A 95 -33.23 63.36 -22.94
C ARG A 95 -32.04 62.43 -23.04
N SER A 96 -30.81 62.94 -23.18
CA SER A 96 -29.61 62.09 -23.21
C SER A 96 -29.41 61.36 -21.88
N GLU A 97 -29.61 62.01 -20.74
CA GLU A 97 -29.57 61.34 -19.42
C GLU A 97 -30.67 60.28 -19.29
N ASN A 98 -31.87 60.53 -19.83
CA ASN A 98 -32.93 59.51 -19.85
C ASN A 98 -32.60 58.33 -20.77
N GLU A 99 -31.95 58.56 -21.91
CA GLU A 99 -31.47 57.52 -22.80
C GLU A 99 -30.33 56.72 -22.14
N GLU A 100 -29.37 57.38 -21.50
CA GLU A 100 -28.28 56.75 -20.75
C GLU A 100 -28.81 55.93 -19.57
N THR A 101 -29.77 56.46 -18.80
CA THR A 101 -30.39 55.70 -17.71
C THR A 101 -31.23 54.54 -18.21
N SER A 102 -31.85 54.64 -19.39
CA SER A 102 -32.57 53.53 -20.02
C SER A 102 -31.60 52.44 -20.51
N ALA A 103 -30.50 52.83 -21.16
CA ALA A 103 -29.46 51.90 -21.59
C ALA A 103 -28.77 51.21 -20.40
N LEU A 104 -28.55 51.94 -19.29
CA LEU A 104 -28.04 51.35 -18.05
C LEU A 104 -29.02 50.34 -17.44
N LYS A 105 -30.32 50.63 -17.44
CA LYS A 105 -31.35 49.68 -16.96
C LYS A 105 -31.38 48.41 -17.81
N GLU A 106 -31.33 48.54 -19.13
CA GLU A 106 -31.28 47.39 -20.04
C GLU A 106 -30.05 46.53 -19.78
N ARG A 107 -28.87 47.15 -19.65
CA ARG A 107 -27.62 46.45 -19.35
C ARG A 107 -27.64 45.78 -17.97
N VAL A 108 -28.28 46.38 -16.96
CA VAL A 108 -28.49 45.75 -15.65
C VAL A 108 -29.40 44.53 -15.80
N CYS A 109 -30.49 44.62 -16.56
CA CYS A 109 -31.36 43.48 -16.82
C CYS A 109 -30.62 42.34 -17.54
N GLU A 110 -29.79 42.63 -18.55
CA GLU A 110 -28.96 41.65 -19.24
C GLU A 110 -27.93 40.98 -18.31
N LEU A 111 -27.31 41.76 -17.42
CA LEU A 111 -26.37 41.23 -16.43
C LEU A 111 -27.09 40.34 -15.40
N GLU A 112 -28.29 40.70 -14.97
CA GLU A 112 -29.09 39.88 -14.07
C GLU A 112 -29.53 38.57 -14.72
N THR A 113 -29.93 38.59 -16.01
CA THR A 113 -30.26 37.35 -16.74
C THR A 113 -29.03 36.48 -16.91
N SER A 114 -27.90 37.07 -17.31
CA SER A 114 -26.62 36.36 -17.45
C SER A 114 -26.17 35.74 -16.12
N LEU A 115 -26.35 36.46 -15.00
CA LEU A 115 -26.01 35.96 -13.66
C LEU A 115 -26.92 34.79 -13.25
N ARG A 116 -28.22 34.86 -13.55
CA ARG A 116 -29.17 33.77 -13.28
C ARG A 116 -28.85 32.53 -14.10
N GLU A 117 -28.52 32.70 -15.39
CA GLU A 117 -28.09 31.60 -16.27
C GLU A 117 -26.81 30.95 -15.76
N ALA A 118 -25.78 31.75 -15.45
CA ALA A 118 -24.54 31.25 -14.87
C ALA A 118 -24.79 30.50 -13.54
N HIS A 119 -25.69 30.99 -12.69
CA HIS A 119 -26.03 30.30 -11.45
C HIS A 119 -26.71 28.94 -11.73
N MET A 120 -27.65 28.89 -12.67
CA MET A 120 -28.30 27.63 -13.08
C MET A 120 -27.30 26.63 -13.66
N GLU A 121 -26.35 27.08 -14.47
CA GLU A 121 -25.27 26.24 -15.00
C GLU A 121 -24.39 25.70 -13.87
N THR A 122 -24.04 26.53 -12.88
CA THR A 122 -23.24 26.09 -11.74
C THR A 122 -23.95 25.06 -10.87
N GLU A 123 -25.25 25.23 -10.61
CA GLU A 123 -26.04 24.25 -9.85
C GLU A 123 -26.24 22.95 -10.64
N THR A 124 -26.37 23.05 -11.97
CA THR A 124 -26.44 21.87 -12.85
C THR A 124 -25.11 21.12 -12.85
N ALA A 125 -23.98 21.82 -12.95
CA ALA A 125 -22.64 21.23 -12.89
C ALA A 125 -22.37 20.58 -11.53
N LYS A 126 -22.77 21.25 -10.44
CA LYS A 126 -22.69 20.70 -9.07
C LYS A 126 -23.51 19.42 -8.91
N SER A 127 -24.75 19.41 -9.42
CA SER A 127 -25.61 18.21 -9.40
C SER A 127 -25.01 17.06 -10.20
N ALA A 128 -24.41 17.36 -11.37
CA ALA A 128 -23.73 16.36 -12.20
C ALA A 128 -22.50 15.77 -11.51
N LEU A 129 -21.68 16.61 -10.86
CA LEU A 129 -20.52 16.16 -10.09
C LEU A 129 -20.94 15.31 -8.89
N GLN A 130 -22.01 15.69 -8.19
CA GLN A 130 -22.57 14.89 -7.09
C GLN A 130 -23.01 13.50 -7.59
N ALA A 131 -23.74 13.44 -8.70
CA ALA A 131 -24.16 12.17 -9.30
C ALA A 131 -22.98 11.30 -9.74
N GLN A 132 -21.91 11.91 -10.28
CA GLN A 132 -20.67 11.19 -10.59
C GLN A 132 -20.00 10.64 -9.33
N PHE A 133 -19.94 11.43 -8.25
CA PHE A 133 -19.39 11.00 -6.97
C PHE A 133 -20.17 9.82 -6.39
N ASP A 134 -21.49 9.89 -6.38
CA ASP A 134 -22.36 8.81 -5.87
C ASP A 134 -22.21 7.54 -6.72
N THR A 135 -22.08 7.67 -8.04
CA THR A 135 -21.83 6.54 -8.95
C THR A 135 -20.45 5.91 -8.70
N SER A 136 -19.42 6.74 -8.50
CA SER A 136 -18.08 6.28 -8.16
C SER A 136 -18.06 5.57 -6.80
N LEU A 137 -18.79 6.09 -5.81
CA LEU A 137 -18.91 5.50 -4.49
C LEU A 137 -19.62 4.14 -4.54
N ALA A 138 -20.73 4.04 -5.30
CA ALA A 138 -21.43 2.78 -5.51
C ALA A 138 -20.55 1.73 -6.21
N THR A 139 -19.76 2.15 -7.20
CA THR A 139 -18.83 1.27 -7.92
C THR A 139 -17.70 0.79 -7.01
N ALA A 140 -17.11 1.69 -6.22
CA ALA A 140 -16.10 1.33 -5.24
C ALA A 140 -16.64 0.35 -4.18
N GLN A 141 -17.87 0.57 -3.70
CA GLN A 141 -18.53 -0.32 -2.76
C GLN A 141 -18.78 -1.71 -3.36
N ALA A 142 -19.22 -1.79 -4.62
CA ALA A 142 -19.38 -3.07 -5.32
C ALA A 142 -18.06 -3.86 -5.43
N HIS A 143 -16.95 -3.17 -5.74
CA HIS A 143 -15.62 -3.81 -5.76
C HIS A 143 -15.17 -4.29 -4.38
N VAL A 144 -15.48 -3.55 -3.31
CA VAL A 144 -15.19 -3.98 -1.94
C VAL A 144 -15.98 -5.24 -1.59
N ASP A 145 -17.25 -5.32 -1.97
CA ASP A 145 -18.10 -6.49 -1.71
C ASP A 145 -17.67 -7.71 -2.54
N GLU A 146 -17.24 -7.51 -3.80
CA GLU A 146 -16.62 -8.55 -4.63
C GLU A 146 -15.30 -9.06 -4.00
N ALA A 147 -14.43 -8.16 -3.55
CA ALA A 147 -13.19 -8.51 -2.87
C ALA A 147 -13.47 -9.30 -1.57
N ARG A 148 -14.48 -8.92 -0.80
CA ARG A 148 -14.91 -9.69 0.39
C ARG A 148 -15.43 -11.08 0.03
N ALA A 149 -16.20 -11.21 -1.05
CA ALA A 149 -16.69 -12.49 -1.51
C ALA A 149 -15.54 -13.42 -1.94
N THR A 150 -14.55 -12.90 -2.67
CA THR A 150 -13.37 -13.67 -3.09
C THR A 150 -12.48 -14.09 -1.91
N ILE A 151 -12.28 -13.21 -0.92
CA ILE A 151 -11.58 -13.57 0.34
C ILE A 151 -12.29 -14.74 1.04
N LYS A 152 -13.61 -14.66 1.19
CA LYS A 152 -14.41 -15.72 1.84
C LYS A 152 -14.34 -17.05 1.08
N ALA A 153 -14.33 -17.01 -0.26
CA ALA A 153 -14.14 -18.21 -1.09
C ALA A 153 -12.73 -18.82 -0.90
N ASN A 154 -11.69 -17.98 -0.84
CA ASN A 154 -10.32 -18.42 -0.58
C ASN A 154 -10.15 -19.02 0.82
N GLU A 155 -10.80 -18.46 1.84
CA GLU A 155 -10.82 -19.02 3.19
C GLU A 155 -11.48 -20.40 3.22
N ALA A 156 -12.60 -20.57 2.50
CA ALA A 156 -13.26 -21.87 2.37
C ALA A 156 -12.36 -22.91 1.66
N ALA A 157 -11.67 -22.50 0.59
CA ALA A 157 -10.73 -23.36 -0.13
C ALA A 157 -9.52 -23.76 0.75
N ARG A 158 -9.01 -22.84 1.58
CA ARG A 158 -7.96 -23.14 2.57
C ARG A 158 -8.45 -24.14 3.61
N ALA A 159 -9.65 -23.94 4.16
CA ALA A 159 -10.23 -24.88 5.11
C ALA A 159 -10.43 -26.28 4.51
N GLU A 160 -10.78 -26.38 3.23
CA GLU A 160 -10.83 -27.67 2.52
C GLU A 160 -9.44 -28.31 2.35
N SER A 161 -8.44 -27.52 1.96
CA SER A 161 -7.05 -27.98 1.86
C SER A 161 -6.54 -28.50 3.21
N ASP A 162 -6.82 -27.81 4.31
CA ASP A 162 -6.41 -28.23 5.65
C ASP A 162 -7.08 -29.56 6.05
N ARG A 163 -8.35 -29.77 5.68
CA ARG A 163 -9.02 -31.07 5.86
C ARG A 163 -8.32 -32.17 5.06
N ARG A 164 -7.98 -31.92 3.79
CA ARG A 164 -7.27 -32.90 2.95
C ARG A 164 -5.88 -33.23 3.51
N VAL A 165 -5.15 -32.23 4.01
CA VAL A 165 -3.85 -32.44 4.66
C VAL A 165 -4.01 -33.30 5.91
N LYS A 166 -5.06 -33.05 6.70
CA LYS A 166 -5.37 -33.89 7.87
C LYS A 166 -5.70 -35.33 7.46
N ASP A 167 -6.57 -35.53 6.47
CA ASP A 167 -6.95 -36.86 5.98
C ASP A 167 -5.73 -37.64 5.44
N LEU A 168 -4.82 -36.95 4.73
CA LEU A 168 -3.56 -37.54 4.26
C LEU A 168 -2.63 -37.88 5.42
N SER A 169 -2.55 -37.04 6.44
CA SER A 169 -1.78 -37.30 7.65
C SER A 169 -2.32 -38.53 8.39
N ASP A 170 -3.64 -38.64 8.54
CA ASP A 170 -4.29 -39.79 9.19
C ASP A 170 -4.07 -41.06 8.36
N THR A 171 -4.13 -40.98 7.03
CA THR A 171 -3.84 -42.11 6.13
C THR A 171 -2.38 -42.55 6.24
N LEU A 172 -1.45 -41.60 6.30
CA LEU A 172 -0.02 -41.88 6.46
C LEU A 172 0.26 -42.55 7.81
N GLN A 173 -0.36 -42.06 8.89
CA GLN A 173 -0.29 -42.66 10.21
C GLN A 173 -0.80 -44.11 10.20
N ILE A 174 -1.96 -44.37 9.59
CA ILE A 174 -2.51 -45.74 9.44
C ILE A 174 -1.54 -46.64 8.66
N SER A 175 -0.97 -46.14 7.55
CA SER A 175 -0.01 -46.90 6.75
C SER A 175 1.28 -47.23 7.53
N GLN A 176 1.73 -46.30 8.38
CA GLN A 176 2.90 -46.48 9.24
C GLN A 176 2.63 -47.54 10.31
N GLU A 177 1.45 -47.52 10.93
CA GLU A 177 1.02 -48.55 11.89
C GLU A 177 0.89 -49.92 11.21
N ALA A 178 0.35 -49.99 9.99
CA ALA A 178 0.28 -51.21 9.20
C ALA A 178 1.68 -51.78 8.90
N LEU A 179 2.62 -50.94 8.45
CA LEU A 179 4.02 -51.34 8.21
C LEU A 179 4.72 -51.82 9.50
N GLN A 180 4.44 -51.19 10.64
CA GLN A 180 4.96 -51.65 11.93
C GLN A 180 4.38 -53.02 12.29
N SER A 181 3.07 -53.22 12.09
CA SER A 181 2.41 -54.50 12.33
C SER A 181 3.00 -55.60 11.44
N GLU A 182 3.23 -55.32 10.15
CA GLU A 182 3.83 -56.26 9.20
C GLU A 182 5.26 -56.61 9.61
N ARG A 183 6.08 -55.62 10.00
CA ARG A 183 7.44 -55.88 10.52
C ARG A 183 7.41 -56.80 11.75
N THR A 184 6.42 -56.66 12.64
CA THR A 184 6.28 -57.58 13.78
C THR A 184 5.85 -58.98 13.34
N ALA A 185 4.95 -59.10 12.35
CA ALA A 185 4.55 -60.37 11.76
C ALA A 185 5.73 -61.08 11.06
N CYS A 186 6.55 -60.36 10.29
CA CYS A 186 7.79 -60.88 9.70
C CYS A 186 8.78 -61.36 10.76
N ARG A 187 8.94 -60.63 11.89
CA ARG A 187 9.81 -61.07 12.99
C ARG A 187 9.29 -62.36 13.65
N THR A 188 7.98 -62.50 13.83
CA THR A 188 7.39 -63.70 14.44
C THR A 188 7.48 -64.91 13.51
N THR A 189 7.23 -64.73 12.21
CA THR A 189 7.41 -65.80 11.20
C THR A 189 8.88 -66.20 11.06
N ALA A 190 9.82 -65.25 11.04
CA ALA A 190 11.25 -65.55 11.07
C ALA A 190 11.66 -66.35 12.31
N ARG A 191 11.14 -65.98 13.50
CA ARG A 191 11.35 -66.76 14.74
C ARG A 191 10.77 -68.18 14.64
N ARG A 192 9.56 -68.34 14.10
CA ARG A 192 8.95 -69.67 13.86
C ARG A 192 9.80 -70.50 12.89
N HIS A 193 10.28 -69.91 11.80
CA HIS A 193 11.18 -70.57 10.86
C HIS A 193 12.51 -70.97 11.51
N ALA A 194 13.09 -70.13 12.37
CA ALA A 194 14.29 -70.46 13.12
C ALA A 194 14.06 -71.67 14.05
N VAL A 195 12.95 -71.68 14.79
CA VAL A 195 12.56 -72.82 15.65
C VAL A 195 12.34 -74.09 14.83
N LEU A 196 11.67 -74.01 13.68
CA LEU A 196 11.49 -75.15 12.78
C LEU A 196 12.84 -75.66 12.27
N ARG A 197 13.75 -74.78 11.83
CA ARG A 197 15.10 -75.19 11.38
C ARG A 197 15.88 -75.88 12.49
N VAL A 198 15.83 -75.38 13.73
CA VAL A 198 16.45 -76.03 14.89
C VAL A 198 15.82 -77.40 15.16
N ARG A 199 14.49 -77.51 15.13
CA ARG A 199 13.79 -78.78 15.31
C ARG A 199 14.14 -79.79 14.22
N THR A 200 14.18 -79.36 12.96
CA THR A 200 14.60 -80.20 11.84
C THR A 200 16.05 -80.65 11.98
N ALA A 201 16.95 -79.75 12.40
CA ALA A 201 18.34 -80.11 12.66
C ALA A 201 18.46 -81.16 13.79
N LEU A 202 17.71 -81.01 14.88
CA LEU A 202 17.67 -81.99 15.98
C LEU A 202 17.09 -83.34 15.54
N LEU A 203 16.05 -83.35 14.69
CA LEU A 203 15.48 -84.58 14.12
C LEU A 203 16.48 -85.27 13.18
N LEU A 204 17.20 -84.51 12.35
CA LEU A 204 18.26 -85.04 11.49
C LEU A 204 19.44 -85.59 12.30
N LEU A 205 19.79 -84.94 13.42
CA LEU A 205 20.80 -85.43 14.36
C LEU A 205 20.34 -86.74 15.03
N GLY A 206 19.09 -86.81 15.48
CA GLY A 206 18.50 -88.04 16.02
C GLY A 206 18.46 -89.19 15.01
N LEU A 207 18.11 -88.91 13.75
CA LEU A 207 18.16 -89.89 12.66
C LEU A 207 19.59 -90.31 12.31
N HIS A 208 20.58 -89.43 12.49
CA HIS A 208 21.98 -89.75 12.31
C HIS A 208 22.48 -90.67 13.43
N ASP A 209 22.15 -90.39 14.69
CA ASP A 209 22.46 -91.25 15.84
C ASP A 209 21.74 -92.60 15.76
N GLU A 210 20.53 -92.63 15.20
CA GLU A 210 19.78 -93.86 14.95
C GLU A 210 20.37 -94.67 13.78
N ARG A 211 20.88 -94.00 12.73
CA ARG A 211 21.68 -94.67 11.68
C ARG A 211 23.00 -95.21 12.21
N ILE A 212 23.67 -94.51 13.14
CA ILE A 212 24.88 -95.01 13.81
C ILE A 212 24.55 -96.24 14.66
N ARG A 213 23.42 -96.24 15.39
CA ARG A 213 22.92 -97.43 16.11
C ARG A 213 22.52 -98.58 15.18
N ARG A 214 21.89 -98.31 14.03
CA ARG A 214 21.55 -99.36 13.04
C ARG A 214 22.79 -99.93 12.33
N ARG A 215 23.85 -99.13 12.14
CA ARG A 215 25.14 -99.62 11.62
C ARG A 215 25.88 -100.54 12.61
N ALA A 216 25.60 -100.45 13.91
CA ALA A 216 26.11 -101.41 14.90
C ALA A 216 25.37 -102.76 14.88
N VAL A 217 24.13 -102.82 14.37
CA VAL A 217 23.32 -104.06 14.29
C VAL A 217 23.51 -104.79 12.94
N CYS A 218 23.98 -104.10 11.89
CA CYS A 218 24.27 -104.74 10.60
C CYS A 218 25.67 -105.38 10.49
N GLN A 219 26.52 -105.34 11.51
CA GLN A 219 27.82 -106.03 11.52
C GLN A 219 27.76 -107.49 11.99
N GLU A 220 26.59 -108.02 12.36
CA GLU A 220 26.39 -109.41 12.80
C GLU A 220 25.65 -110.31 11.78
N LEU A 221 25.09 -109.76 10.70
CA LEU A 221 24.34 -110.56 9.71
C LEU A 221 25.12 -110.91 8.42
N ASP A 222 26.29 -110.31 8.19
CA ASP A 222 27.12 -110.54 7.00
C ASP A 222 28.26 -111.58 7.20
N ARG A 223 28.24 -112.34 8.31
CA ARG A 223 29.16 -113.47 8.54
C ARG A 223 28.60 -114.86 8.19
N SER A 224 27.37 -114.99 7.68
CA SER A 224 26.73 -116.31 7.45
C SER A 224 26.19 -116.56 6.03
N LYS A 225 26.70 -115.88 5.00
CA LYS A 225 26.18 -116.00 3.62
C LYS A 225 27.24 -116.15 2.53
N ALA A 226 28.32 -116.89 2.81
CA ALA A 226 29.44 -117.11 1.89
C ALA A 226 29.91 -118.57 1.82
N THR A 227 29.05 -119.51 1.41
CA THR A 227 29.44 -120.89 0.99
C THR A 227 28.41 -121.56 0.06
N VAL A 228 28.03 -121.00 -1.11
CA VAL A 228 27.16 -121.72 -2.08
C VAL A 228 27.47 -121.50 -3.59
N LEU A 229 28.51 -120.78 -4.02
CA LEU A 229 28.75 -120.63 -5.48
C LEU A 229 30.21 -120.85 -5.88
N ASP A 230 30.61 -122.12 -5.95
CA ASP A 230 31.72 -122.58 -6.79
C ASP A 230 31.63 -124.09 -7.07
N ARG A 231 30.77 -124.50 -8.03
CA ARG A 231 30.90 -125.80 -8.73
C ARG A 231 29.94 -126.06 -9.92
N ASP A 232 29.38 -125.02 -10.54
CA ASP A 232 28.64 -125.15 -11.82
C ASP A 232 29.54 -124.89 -13.03
N GLN A 233 30.67 -125.61 -13.09
CA GLN A 233 31.64 -125.52 -14.19
C GLN A 233 32.04 -126.89 -14.76
N THR A 234 31.18 -127.91 -14.60
CA THR A 234 31.47 -129.29 -15.05
C THR A 234 30.27 -130.04 -15.63
N ILE A 235 29.37 -129.37 -16.36
CA ILE A 235 28.26 -130.05 -17.07
C ILE A 235 28.10 -129.61 -18.55
N ALA A 236 28.81 -128.56 -19.01
CA ALA A 236 28.61 -128.00 -20.35
C ALA A 236 29.55 -128.52 -21.46
N THR A 237 30.47 -129.47 -21.21
CA THR A 237 31.51 -129.86 -22.19
C THR A 237 31.58 -131.34 -22.60
N LEU A 238 30.58 -132.18 -22.26
CA LEU A 238 30.55 -133.58 -22.75
C LEU A 238 29.15 -134.08 -23.13
N HIS A 239 28.31 -133.24 -23.74
CA HIS A 239 27.01 -133.66 -24.31
C HIS A 239 26.82 -133.29 -25.80
N ALA A 240 27.92 -133.01 -26.50
CA ALA A 240 27.93 -132.72 -27.94
C ALA A 240 28.79 -133.73 -28.73
N ARG A 241 28.50 -135.03 -28.60
CA ARG A 241 29.15 -136.04 -29.47
C ARG A 241 28.34 -137.32 -29.71
N ILE A 242 27.04 -137.22 -30.00
CA ILE A 242 26.27 -138.34 -30.57
C ILE A 242 25.21 -137.79 -31.55
N GLN A 243 25.55 -137.67 -32.83
CA GLN A 243 24.84 -138.34 -33.93
C GLN A 243 25.44 -138.03 -35.31
N SER A 244 25.64 -139.13 -36.06
CA SER A 244 25.64 -139.24 -37.53
C SER A 244 26.93 -139.00 -38.32
N SER A 245 27.60 -140.09 -38.68
CA SER A 245 27.89 -140.41 -40.09
C SER A 245 28.25 -141.88 -40.28
N GLN A 246 27.63 -142.46 -41.31
CA GLN A 246 27.69 -143.86 -41.75
C GLN A 246 29.08 -144.20 -42.34
N SER A 247 29.53 -145.43 -42.10
CA SER A 247 30.36 -146.17 -43.05
C SER A 247 30.16 -147.67 -42.82
N ASP A 248 29.52 -148.31 -43.80
CA ASP A 248 29.36 -149.75 -43.95
C ASP A 248 30.70 -150.48 -44.05
N THR A 249 30.80 -151.68 -43.44
CA THR A 249 31.42 -152.88 -44.06
C THR A 249 30.99 -154.17 -43.36
N SER A 250 30.29 -155.01 -44.14
CA SER A 250 30.32 -156.48 -44.20
C SER A 250 29.93 -157.33 -42.98
N ALA A 251 28.68 -157.79 -43.00
CA ALA A 251 28.30 -159.13 -42.57
C ALA A 251 27.88 -159.93 -43.81
N SER A 252 28.68 -160.93 -44.18
CA SER A 252 28.42 -161.84 -45.28
C SER A 252 28.62 -163.29 -44.82
N GLU A 253 27.73 -164.13 -45.33
CA GLU A 253 27.93 -165.56 -45.59
C GLU A 253 27.85 -166.55 -44.42
N LYS A 254 26.66 -167.16 -44.33
CA LYS A 254 26.39 -168.55 -44.77
C LYS A 254 24.86 -168.71 -44.90
N ARG A 255 24.26 -168.30 -46.02
CA ARG A 255 23.96 -169.17 -47.18
C ARG A 255 23.73 -170.64 -46.81
N LEU A 256 22.45 -171.01 -46.91
CA LEU A 256 21.98 -172.05 -47.81
C LEU A 256 22.82 -173.32 -47.89
N GLN A 257 22.38 -174.32 -47.13
CA GLN A 257 22.31 -175.72 -47.51
C GLN A 257 21.31 -176.34 -46.52
N VAL A 258 20.02 -176.44 -46.82
CA VAL A 258 19.32 -177.61 -47.41
C VAL A 258 17.97 -177.55 -46.64
N LEU A 259 16.77 -177.26 -47.15
CA LEU A 259 16.05 -177.80 -48.31
C LEU A 259 16.45 -179.23 -48.61
N GLN A 260 15.89 -180.20 -47.88
CA GLN A 260 15.38 -181.45 -48.46
C GLN A 260 14.66 -182.27 -47.37
N ALA A 261 13.38 -182.58 -47.61
CA ALA A 261 12.42 -183.33 -46.78
C ALA A 261 11.77 -182.52 -45.65
N SER A 262 10.45 -182.34 -45.57
CA SER A 262 9.30 -182.99 -46.23
C SER A 262 8.09 -182.09 -45.93
N LEU A 263 7.26 -181.58 -46.85
CA LEU A 263 6.67 -182.19 -48.04
C LEU A 263 6.32 -183.66 -47.80
N ASP A 264 5.25 -183.87 -47.04
CA ASP A 264 3.98 -184.31 -47.62
C ASP A 264 2.86 -184.32 -46.56
N SER A 265 1.90 -183.41 -46.70
CA SER A 265 0.49 -183.48 -46.24
C SER A 265 -0.18 -182.11 -46.49
N THR A 266 -0.13 -181.56 -47.70
CA THR A 266 -1.13 -181.75 -48.77
C THR A 266 -2.54 -182.14 -48.32
N ALA A 267 -3.44 -181.19 -48.60
CA ALA A 267 -4.69 -181.40 -49.31
C ALA A 267 -5.93 -181.84 -48.50
N ALA A 268 -6.63 -180.86 -47.94
CA ALA A 268 -8.08 -180.95 -47.75
C ALA A 268 -8.88 -179.62 -47.73
N GLU A 269 -8.31 -178.42 -47.51
CA GLU A 269 -9.16 -177.22 -47.27
C GLU A 269 -8.94 -176.03 -48.22
N LEU A 270 -8.36 -176.26 -49.40
CA LEU A 270 -8.29 -175.26 -50.50
C LEU A 270 -9.42 -175.47 -51.52
N SER A 271 -10.68 -175.37 -51.08
CA SER A 271 -11.82 -175.24 -52.02
C SER A 271 -12.89 -174.20 -51.63
N ALA A 272 -12.77 -173.53 -50.47
CA ALA A 272 -13.67 -172.44 -50.04
C ALA A 272 -13.05 -171.02 -50.12
N GLU A 273 -11.72 -170.89 -50.27
CA GLU A 273 -10.98 -169.61 -50.15
C GLU A 273 -10.92 -168.77 -51.45
N ARG A 274 -11.52 -169.24 -52.55
CA ARG A 274 -11.48 -168.55 -53.86
C ARG A 274 -12.66 -167.62 -54.15
N VAL A 275 -13.71 -167.58 -53.31
CA VAL A 275 -14.84 -166.65 -53.46
C VAL A 275 -14.69 -165.40 -52.58
N ALA A 276 -13.95 -165.47 -51.46
CA ALA A 276 -13.69 -164.32 -50.57
C ALA A 276 -12.57 -163.37 -51.05
N ARG A 277 -11.83 -163.73 -52.11
CA ARG A 277 -10.68 -162.95 -52.60
C ARG A 277 -11.06 -161.81 -53.56
N ASP A 278 -12.21 -161.93 -54.23
CA ASP A 278 -12.66 -160.94 -55.22
C ASP A 278 -13.43 -159.76 -54.57
N GLU A 279 -14.04 -159.94 -53.39
CA GLU A 279 -14.64 -158.84 -52.60
C GLU A 279 -13.59 -157.97 -51.88
N LEU A 280 -12.42 -158.53 -51.57
CA LEU A 280 -11.31 -157.83 -50.90
C LEU A 280 -10.51 -156.95 -51.88
N ALA A 281 -10.55 -157.26 -53.18
CA ALA A 281 -9.94 -156.44 -54.22
C ALA A 281 -10.74 -155.14 -54.48
N GLN A 282 -12.08 -155.19 -54.46
CA GLN A 282 -12.93 -154.01 -54.68
C GLN A 282 -12.92 -153.01 -53.50
N THR A 283 -12.75 -153.46 -52.26
CA THR A 283 -12.66 -152.57 -51.09
C THR A 283 -11.31 -151.84 -50.98
N LEU A 284 -10.24 -152.42 -51.52
CA LEU A 284 -8.91 -151.80 -51.53
C LEU A 284 -8.82 -150.63 -52.52
N GLU A 285 -9.48 -150.73 -53.67
CA GLU A 285 -9.44 -149.70 -54.72
C GLU A 285 -10.25 -148.46 -54.32
N ALA A 286 -11.41 -148.65 -53.67
CA ALA A 286 -12.20 -147.56 -53.09
C ALA A 286 -11.44 -146.79 -51.98
N SER A 287 -10.67 -147.49 -51.15
CA SER A 287 -9.85 -146.87 -50.09
C SER A 287 -8.71 -146.01 -50.65
N GLN A 288 -8.10 -146.42 -51.77
CA GLN A 288 -7.02 -145.65 -52.42
C GLN A 288 -7.52 -144.36 -53.08
N GLN A 289 -8.76 -144.33 -53.59
CA GLN A 289 -9.35 -143.11 -54.15
C GLN A 289 -9.66 -142.07 -53.06
N VAL A 290 -10.19 -142.49 -51.90
CA VAL A 290 -10.43 -141.60 -50.76
C VAL A 290 -9.14 -140.97 -50.25
N ARG A 291 -8.04 -141.74 -50.22
CA ARG A 291 -6.74 -141.24 -49.79
C ARG A 291 -6.20 -140.14 -50.71
N ARG A 292 -6.29 -140.32 -52.03
CA ARG A 292 -5.86 -139.30 -53.00
C ARG A 292 -6.70 -138.01 -52.91
N HIS A 293 -8.01 -138.13 -52.64
CA HIS A 293 -8.85 -136.96 -52.41
C HIS A 293 -8.51 -136.21 -51.11
N LEU A 294 -8.15 -136.90 -50.04
CA LEU A 294 -7.71 -136.26 -48.80
C LEU A 294 -6.34 -135.59 -48.95
N GLU A 295 -5.40 -136.20 -49.66
CA GLU A 295 -4.08 -135.60 -49.95
C GLU A 295 -4.25 -134.30 -50.76
N HIS A 296 -5.05 -134.29 -51.82
CA HIS A 296 -5.35 -133.07 -52.57
C HIS A 296 -6.10 -132.01 -51.76
N ALA A 297 -7.04 -132.40 -50.90
CA ALA A 297 -7.76 -131.46 -50.04
C ALA A 297 -6.83 -130.80 -48.98
N LEU A 298 -5.84 -131.54 -48.47
CA LEU A 298 -4.84 -131.02 -47.53
C LEU A 298 -3.85 -130.09 -48.23
N GLU A 299 -3.42 -130.40 -49.45
CA GLU A 299 -2.57 -129.51 -50.25
C GLU A 299 -3.30 -128.20 -50.57
N ALA A 300 -4.55 -128.28 -51.04
CA ALA A 300 -5.37 -127.08 -51.28
C ALA A 300 -5.48 -126.22 -50.00
N ARG A 301 -5.76 -126.84 -48.85
CA ARG A 301 -5.92 -126.11 -47.59
C ARG A 301 -4.62 -125.53 -47.03
N THR A 302 -3.49 -126.18 -47.26
CA THR A 302 -2.18 -125.62 -46.86
C THR A 302 -1.79 -124.42 -47.72
N THR A 303 -2.11 -124.43 -49.02
CA THR A 303 -1.91 -123.26 -49.89
C THR A 303 -2.84 -122.09 -49.55
N GLU A 304 -4.10 -122.38 -49.20
CA GLU A 304 -5.06 -121.37 -48.73
C GLU A 304 -4.61 -120.75 -47.41
N LEU A 305 -4.21 -121.55 -46.42
CA LEU A 305 -3.66 -121.07 -45.15
C LEU A 305 -2.35 -120.28 -45.32
N ALA A 306 -1.52 -120.62 -46.31
CA ALA A 306 -0.32 -119.84 -46.64
C ALA A 306 -0.70 -118.48 -47.25
N GLY A 307 -1.71 -118.44 -48.13
CA GLY A 307 -2.28 -117.21 -48.68
C GLY A 307 -2.89 -116.30 -47.60
N GLU A 308 -3.69 -116.86 -46.70
CA GLU A 308 -4.28 -116.13 -45.57
C GLU A 308 -3.22 -115.57 -44.62
N ARG A 309 -2.14 -116.32 -44.35
CA ARG A 309 -1.02 -115.84 -43.52
C ARG A 309 -0.24 -114.72 -44.22
N ALA A 310 -0.01 -114.82 -45.52
CA ALA A 310 0.63 -113.76 -46.29
C ALA A 310 -0.22 -112.49 -46.29
N ALA A 311 -1.52 -112.61 -46.57
CA ALA A 311 -2.47 -111.49 -46.54
C ALA A 311 -2.59 -110.87 -45.13
N SER A 312 -2.63 -111.71 -44.08
CA SER A 312 -2.66 -111.23 -42.69
C SER A 312 -1.36 -110.51 -42.29
N GLN A 313 -0.20 -111.01 -42.72
CA GLN A 313 1.08 -110.34 -42.49
C GLN A 313 1.18 -109.02 -43.25
N GLU A 314 0.67 -108.97 -44.48
CA GLU A 314 0.64 -107.74 -45.27
C GLU A 314 -0.31 -106.70 -44.66
N ALA A 315 -1.49 -107.12 -44.19
CA ALA A 315 -2.41 -106.26 -43.44
C ALA A 315 -1.79 -105.73 -42.14
N VAL A 316 -1.06 -106.57 -41.38
CA VAL A 316 -0.34 -106.15 -40.17
C VAL A 316 0.78 -105.17 -40.51
N ARG A 317 1.52 -105.37 -41.61
CA ARG A 317 2.54 -104.43 -42.07
C ARG A 317 1.94 -103.10 -42.52
N ALA A 318 0.82 -103.14 -43.25
CA ALA A 318 0.10 -101.94 -43.66
C ALA A 318 -0.41 -101.15 -42.44
N HIS A 319 -1.04 -101.83 -41.47
CA HIS A 319 -1.49 -101.21 -40.23
C HIS A 319 -0.32 -100.68 -39.38
N ALA A 320 0.82 -101.37 -39.35
CA ALA A 320 2.01 -100.88 -38.68
C ALA A 320 2.58 -99.62 -39.38
N ALA A 321 2.60 -99.60 -40.71
CA ALA A 321 3.01 -98.43 -41.49
C ALA A 321 2.07 -97.24 -41.24
N GLU A 322 0.76 -97.47 -41.21
CA GLU A 322 -0.25 -96.46 -40.90
C GLU A 322 -0.08 -95.91 -39.47
N LEU A 323 0.13 -96.76 -38.46
CA LEU A 323 0.43 -96.33 -37.10
C LEU A 323 1.73 -95.52 -37.01
N THR A 324 2.76 -95.89 -37.77
CA THR A 324 4.01 -95.10 -37.80
C THR A 324 3.83 -93.75 -38.49
N SER A 325 3.03 -93.70 -39.56
CA SER A 325 2.66 -92.45 -40.25
C SER A 325 1.81 -91.55 -39.36
N GLU A 326 0.85 -92.12 -38.64
CA GLU A 326 -0.01 -91.39 -37.70
C GLU A 326 0.81 -90.86 -36.51
N ARG A 327 1.74 -91.67 -35.97
CA ARG A 327 2.68 -91.20 -34.93
C ARG A 327 3.56 -90.06 -35.44
N ALA A 328 4.11 -90.18 -36.65
CA ALA A 328 4.90 -89.11 -37.26
C ALA A 328 4.07 -87.83 -37.47
N ALA A 329 2.81 -87.94 -37.90
CA ALA A 329 1.90 -86.81 -38.04
C ALA A 329 1.55 -86.16 -36.70
N ARG A 330 1.31 -86.96 -35.65
CA ARG A 330 1.07 -86.46 -34.30
C ARG A 330 2.30 -85.77 -33.71
N GLU A 331 3.49 -86.35 -33.89
CA GLU A 331 4.75 -85.72 -33.46
C GLU A 331 5.00 -84.41 -34.22
N ALA A 332 4.71 -84.36 -35.53
CA ALA A 332 4.81 -83.13 -36.30
C ALA A 332 3.82 -82.06 -35.82
N ALA A 333 2.58 -82.45 -35.48
CA ALA A 333 1.59 -81.56 -34.90
C ALA A 333 2.01 -81.04 -33.51
N VAL A 334 2.59 -81.90 -32.67
CA VAL A 334 3.14 -81.51 -31.36
C VAL A 334 4.26 -80.50 -31.52
N ARG A 335 5.23 -80.73 -32.43
CA ARG A 335 6.31 -79.76 -32.69
C ARG A 335 5.79 -78.44 -33.24
N ALA A 336 4.74 -78.47 -34.07
CA ALA A 336 4.10 -77.25 -34.57
C ALA A 336 3.41 -76.46 -33.44
N LEU A 337 2.77 -77.15 -32.48
CA LEU A 337 2.20 -76.53 -31.30
C LEU A 337 3.29 -75.96 -30.38
N GLU A 338 4.37 -76.69 -30.13
CA GLU A 338 5.52 -76.21 -29.35
C GLU A 338 6.17 -74.97 -29.99
N ALA A 339 6.32 -74.96 -31.32
CA ALA A 339 6.80 -73.78 -32.05
C ALA A 339 5.86 -72.59 -31.90
N ARG A 340 4.53 -72.83 -31.98
CA ARG A 340 3.54 -71.77 -31.78
C ARG A 340 3.51 -71.25 -30.34
N ASP A 341 3.68 -72.12 -29.36
CA ASP A 341 3.79 -71.74 -27.96
C ASP A 341 5.05 -70.90 -27.70
N ALA A 342 6.17 -71.23 -28.36
CA ALA A 342 7.39 -70.44 -28.32
C ALA A 342 7.20 -69.04 -28.97
N GLU A 343 6.51 -68.95 -30.10
CA GLU A 343 6.14 -67.67 -30.73
C GLU A 343 5.23 -66.83 -29.82
N LEU A 344 4.19 -67.44 -29.24
CA LEU A 344 3.29 -66.76 -28.31
C LEU A 344 4.02 -66.30 -27.03
N ALA A 345 5.00 -67.07 -26.54
CA ALA A 345 5.86 -66.65 -25.45
C ALA A 345 6.72 -65.44 -25.84
N GLY A 346 7.29 -65.44 -27.05
CA GLY A 346 8.03 -64.29 -27.60
C GLY A 346 7.17 -63.05 -27.77
N GLU A 347 5.95 -63.18 -28.30
CA GLU A 347 4.98 -62.09 -28.40
C GLU A 347 4.59 -61.54 -27.02
N ARG A 348 4.39 -62.42 -26.02
CA ARG A 348 4.08 -62.00 -24.65
C ARG A 348 5.24 -61.24 -24.02
N ALA A 349 6.48 -61.71 -24.20
CA ALA A 349 7.68 -61.01 -23.72
C ALA A 349 7.80 -59.62 -24.38
N SER A 350 7.65 -59.54 -25.71
CA SER A 350 7.68 -58.26 -26.43
C SER A 350 6.56 -57.30 -25.98
N ARG A 351 5.35 -57.81 -25.71
CA ARG A 351 4.26 -57.00 -25.14
C ARG A 351 4.57 -56.53 -23.73
N GLN A 352 5.19 -57.36 -22.88
CA GLN A 352 5.62 -56.96 -21.55
C GLN A 352 6.68 -55.86 -21.60
N ASP A 353 7.68 -55.99 -22.49
CA ASP A 353 8.70 -54.96 -22.69
C ASP A 353 8.08 -53.64 -23.19
N ALA A 354 7.11 -53.72 -24.12
CA ALA A 354 6.38 -52.56 -24.59
C ALA A 354 5.55 -51.90 -23.49
N LEU A 355 4.88 -52.70 -22.63
CA LEU A 355 4.14 -52.18 -21.48
C LEU A 355 5.07 -51.50 -20.47
N HIS A 356 6.20 -52.10 -20.12
CA HIS A 356 7.20 -51.47 -19.26
C HIS A 356 7.75 -50.17 -19.87
N SER A 357 8.00 -50.15 -21.19
CA SER A 357 8.43 -48.92 -21.87
C SER A 357 7.36 -47.81 -21.81
N LEU A 358 6.08 -48.17 -21.91
CA LEU A 358 4.97 -47.23 -21.76
C LEU A 358 4.79 -46.76 -20.31
N GLU A 359 4.99 -47.64 -19.33
CA GLU A 359 4.97 -47.30 -17.90
C GLU A 359 6.06 -46.28 -17.56
N VAL A 360 7.30 -46.54 -17.98
CA VAL A 360 8.42 -45.61 -17.82
C VAL A 360 8.13 -44.27 -18.49
N ARG A 361 7.59 -44.28 -19.72
CA ARG A 361 7.23 -43.04 -20.42
C ARG A 361 6.11 -42.27 -19.72
N ASN A 362 5.17 -42.96 -19.08
CA ASN A 362 4.12 -42.32 -18.30
C ASN A 362 4.68 -41.70 -17.00
N GLU A 363 5.62 -42.36 -16.33
CA GLU A 363 6.35 -41.80 -15.19
C GLU A 363 7.17 -40.57 -15.57
N GLU A 364 7.81 -40.57 -16.75
CA GLU A 364 8.49 -39.40 -17.30
C GLU A 364 7.51 -38.24 -17.57
N LEU A 365 6.38 -38.51 -18.23
CA LEU A 365 5.36 -37.49 -18.53
C LEU A 365 4.72 -36.91 -17.28
N THR A 366 4.47 -37.73 -16.26
CA THR A 366 3.94 -37.25 -14.97
C THR A 366 4.97 -36.39 -14.23
N SER A 367 6.24 -36.79 -14.25
CA SER A 367 7.35 -36.00 -13.70
C SER A 367 7.51 -34.66 -14.43
N GLU A 368 7.42 -34.66 -15.76
CA GLU A 368 7.45 -33.44 -16.58
C GLU A 368 6.26 -32.53 -16.27
N ARG A 369 5.06 -33.09 -16.11
CA ARG A 369 3.87 -32.32 -15.72
C ARG A 369 4.04 -31.66 -14.35
N ILE A 370 4.55 -32.39 -13.36
CA ILE A 370 4.83 -31.84 -12.03
C ILE A 370 5.86 -30.71 -12.12
N ALA A 371 6.91 -30.87 -12.93
CA ALA A 371 7.91 -29.83 -13.16
C ALA A 371 7.30 -28.58 -13.82
N ARG A 372 6.47 -28.74 -14.85
CA ARG A 372 5.76 -27.63 -15.52
C ARG A 372 4.81 -26.91 -14.57
N GLU A 373 4.05 -27.63 -13.76
CA GLU A 373 3.18 -27.05 -12.72
C GLU A 373 4.00 -26.32 -11.64
N GLY A 374 5.18 -26.84 -11.29
CA GLY A 374 6.15 -26.16 -10.43
C GLY A 374 6.62 -24.82 -11.00
N VAL A 375 7.03 -24.81 -12.27
CA VAL A 375 7.45 -23.59 -12.98
C VAL A 375 6.28 -22.59 -13.10
N ALA A 376 5.08 -23.05 -13.44
CA ALA A 376 3.90 -22.20 -13.52
C ALA A 376 3.57 -21.52 -12.18
N ARG A 377 3.66 -22.25 -11.06
CA ARG A 377 3.51 -21.68 -9.72
C ARG A 377 4.61 -20.67 -9.40
N ALA A 378 5.86 -20.96 -9.73
CA ALA A 378 6.98 -20.03 -9.52
C ALA A 378 6.81 -18.73 -10.33
N LEU A 379 6.38 -18.82 -11.58
CA LEU A 379 6.08 -17.66 -12.42
C LEU A 379 4.90 -16.85 -11.88
N LYS A 380 3.85 -17.52 -11.36
CA LYS A 380 2.74 -16.84 -10.70
C LYS A 380 3.20 -16.05 -9.48
N ILE A 381 3.98 -16.66 -8.60
CA ILE A 381 4.56 -16.00 -7.42
C ILE A 381 5.40 -14.79 -7.84
N LYS A 382 6.25 -14.93 -8.87
CA LYS A 382 7.04 -13.82 -9.42
C LYS A 382 6.17 -12.71 -10.01
N GLY A 383 5.05 -13.05 -10.64
CA GLY A 383 4.06 -12.09 -11.11
C GLY A 383 3.44 -11.28 -9.96
N ASP A 384 3.04 -11.97 -8.88
CA ASP A 384 2.46 -11.36 -7.69
C ASP A 384 3.50 -10.46 -6.96
N GLU A 385 4.76 -10.90 -6.86
CA GLU A 385 5.87 -10.10 -6.30
C GLU A 385 6.12 -8.82 -7.10
N LEU A 386 6.19 -8.91 -8.44
CA LEU A 386 6.37 -7.75 -9.32
C LEU A 386 5.17 -6.79 -9.28
N ALA A 387 3.95 -7.32 -9.08
CA ALA A 387 2.77 -6.48 -8.88
C ALA A 387 2.86 -5.70 -7.56
N ALA A 388 3.22 -6.37 -6.46
CA ALA A 388 3.42 -5.72 -5.17
C ALA A 388 4.54 -4.67 -5.20
N GLU A 389 5.64 -4.93 -5.92
CA GLU A 389 6.74 -3.98 -6.09
C GLU A 389 6.29 -2.73 -6.87
N ARG A 390 5.47 -2.89 -7.92
CA ARG A 390 4.89 -1.75 -8.66
C ARG A 390 3.96 -0.92 -7.80
N ASP A 391 3.14 -1.55 -6.97
CA ASP A 391 2.25 -0.85 -6.05
C ASP A 391 3.04 -0.08 -4.98
N ALA A 392 4.11 -0.66 -4.45
CA ALA A 392 5.02 0.03 -3.53
C ALA A 392 5.73 1.23 -4.19
N HIS A 393 6.16 1.09 -5.45
CA HIS A 393 6.73 2.21 -6.21
C HIS A 393 5.71 3.31 -6.49
N ARG A 394 4.44 2.97 -6.77
CA ARG A 394 3.36 3.95 -6.93
C ARG A 394 3.11 4.72 -5.64
N GLN A 395 3.01 4.01 -4.50
CA GLN A 395 2.87 4.65 -3.19
C GLN A 395 4.04 5.60 -2.88
N SER A 396 5.27 5.17 -3.14
CA SER A 396 6.46 6.01 -2.95
C SER A 396 6.45 7.25 -3.88
N ALA A 397 5.97 7.12 -5.11
CA ALA A 397 5.83 8.25 -6.04
C ALA A 397 4.78 9.26 -5.55
N ASP A 398 3.66 8.80 -5.00
CA ASP A 398 2.62 9.65 -4.43
C ASP A 398 3.12 10.39 -3.18
N GLU A 399 3.84 9.69 -2.28
CA GLU A 399 4.49 10.29 -1.10
C GLU A 399 5.51 11.38 -1.50
N LEU A 400 6.34 11.12 -2.52
CA LEU A 400 7.26 12.11 -3.07
C LEU A 400 6.51 13.31 -3.69
N GLY A 401 5.36 13.08 -4.33
CA GLY A 401 4.48 14.13 -4.82
C GLY A 401 3.98 15.04 -3.70
N MET A 402 3.49 14.46 -2.61
CA MET A 402 3.04 15.20 -1.43
C MET A 402 4.18 15.96 -0.76
N ALA A 403 5.36 15.37 -0.65
CA ALA A 403 6.54 16.03 -0.10
C ALA A 403 6.95 17.25 -0.94
N ARG A 404 6.95 17.14 -2.27
CA ARG A 404 7.23 18.26 -3.19
C ARG A 404 6.22 19.39 -3.03
N HIS A 405 4.93 19.06 -2.93
CA HIS A 405 3.89 20.05 -2.69
C HIS A 405 4.10 20.78 -1.35
N ALA A 406 4.42 20.04 -0.28
CA ALA A 406 4.73 20.63 1.02
C ALA A 406 5.96 21.55 0.96
N THR A 407 7.02 21.17 0.23
CA THR A 407 8.18 22.05 0.03
C THR A 407 7.84 23.32 -0.74
N GLN A 408 6.99 23.23 -1.76
CA GLN A 408 6.54 24.40 -2.53
C GLN A 408 5.68 25.33 -1.66
N GLN A 409 4.81 24.79 -0.80
CA GLN A 409 4.06 25.57 0.17
C GLN A 409 4.99 26.31 1.15
N LEU A 410 6.02 25.65 1.68
CA LEU A 410 7.00 26.29 2.56
C LEU A 410 7.79 27.38 1.85
N GLU A 411 8.18 27.19 0.59
CA GLU A 411 8.86 28.21 -0.21
C GLU A 411 7.97 29.44 -0.44
N THR A 412 6.70 29.24 -0.79
CA THR A 412 5.75 30.36 -0.95
C THR A 412 5.51 31.11 0.36
N ALA A 413 5.37 30.40 1.48
CA ALA A 413 5.24 31.02 2.80
C ALA A 413 6.51 31.82 3.19
N LEU A 414 7.69 31.29 2.90
CA LEU A 414 8.97 31.94 3.15
C LEU A 414 9.17 33.19 2.26
N GLN A 415 8.72 33.15 1.00
CA GLN A 415 8.72 34.34 0.13
C GLN A 415 7.76 35.41 0.65
N SER A 416 6.56 35.03 1.08
CA SER A 416 5.59 35.95 1.70
C SER A 416 6.15 36.61 2.96
N GLU A 417 6.77 35.82 3.85
CA GLU A 417 7.40 36.34 5.07
C GLU A 417 8.58 37.27 4.76
N ARG A 418 9.38 36.96 3.74
CA ARG A 418 10.46 37.86 3.27
C ARG A 418 9.91 39.19 2.73
N ALA A 419 8.84 39.14 1.94
CA ALA A 419 8.18 40.35 1.44
C ALA A 419 7.60 41.19 2.59
N SER A 420 6.93 40.54 3.55
CA SER A 420 6.42 41.18 4.77
C SER A 420 7.54 41.89 5.54
N ARG A 421 8.68 41.21 5.78
CA ARG A 421 9.84 41.81 6.45
C ARG A 421 10.47 42.96 5.69
N MET A 422 10.49 42.90 4.37
CA MET A 422 10.99 43.99 3.54
C MET A 422 10.08 45.23 3.68
N ASN A 423 8.77 45.03 3.63
CA ASN A 423 7.79 46.09 3.82
C ASN A 423 7.89 46.72 5.22
N THR A 424 8.03 45.91 6.27
CA THR A 424 8.20 46.44 7.64
C THR A 424 9.53 47.17 7.81
N ALA A 425 10.62 46.68 7.20
CA ALA A 425 11.90 47.38 7.20
C ALA A 425 11.82 48.75 6.52
N GLN A 426 11.14 48.83 5.37
CA GLN A 426 10.93 50.10 4.66
C GLN A 426 10.05 51.07 5.46
N ALA A 427 9.00 50.56 6.13
CA ALA A 427 8.16 51.37 7.01
C ALA A 427 8.97 51.95 8.18
N LEU A 428 9.77 51.13 8.87
CA LEU A 428 10.64 51.57 9.96
C LEU A 428 11.70 52.58 9.50
N GLU A 429 12.25 52.42 8.29
CA GLU A 429 13.16 53.39 7.70
C GLU A 429 12.48 54.74 7.46
N SER A 430 11.26 54.74 6.92
CA SER A 430 10.48 55.97 6.73
C SER A 430 10.12 56.66 8.06
N GLU A 431 9.77 55.90 9.10
CA GLU A 431 9.51 56.43 10.44
C GLU A 431 10.78 57.01 11.07
N ARG A 432 11.91 56.32 10.95
CA ARG A 432 13.21 56.81 11.41
C ARG A 432 13.55 58.16 10.76
N ASP A 433 13.34 58.29 9.46
CA ASP A 433 13.67 59.51 8.73
C ASP A 433 12.68 60.65 9.07
N ALA A 434 11.40 60.35 9.26
CA ALA A 434 10.42 61.31 9.78
C ALA A 434 10.77 61.79 11.21
N LEU A 435 11.20 60.89 12.09
CA LEU A 435 11.63 61.24 13.45
C LEU A 435 12.91 62.08 13.45
N LYS A 436 13.87 61.79 12.56
CA LYS A 436 15.06 62.64 12.38
C LYS A 436 14.69 64.05 11.92
N ALA A 437 13.79 64.19 10.96
CA ALA A 437 13.30 65.49 10.50
C ALA A 437 12.63 66.27 11.64
N ARG A 438 11.76 65.60 12.42
CA ARG A 438 11.10 66.22 13.58
C ARG A 438 12.06 66.62 14.70
N ALA A 439 13.11 65.82 14.92
CA ALA A 439 14.16 66.18 15.88
C ALA A 439 14.90 67.47 15.46
N ALA A 440 15.24 67.59 14.17
CA ALA A 440 15.86 68.80 13.63
C ALA A 440 14.94 70.03 13.72
N GLU A 441 13.64 69.87 13.47
CA GLU A 441 12.64 70.94 13.64
C GLU A 441 12.56 71.42 15.10
N VAL A 442 12.52 70.50 16.07
CA VAL A 442 12.51 70.84 17.49
C VAL A 442 13.81 71.52 17.92
N GLU A 443 14.95 71.13 17.36
CA GLU A 443 16.24 71.80 17.60
C GLU A 443 16.22 73.24 17.08
N ALA A 444 15.73 73.45 15.85
CA ALA A 444 15.55 74.78 15.28
C ALA A 444 14.57 75.65 16.09
N GLU A 445 13.47 75.09 16.58
CA GLU A 445 12.51 75.79 17.44
C GLU A 445 13.15 76.19 18.78
N ARG A 446 13.97 75.30 19.38
CA ARG A 446 14.72 75.61 20.60
C ARG A 446 15.73 76.73 20.38
N ASP A 447 16.46 76.71 19.28
CA ASP A 447 17.42 77.76 18.94
C ASP A 447 16.72 79.10 18.71
N ALA A 448 15.62 79.11 17.96
CA ALA A 448 14.79 80.29 17.74
C ALA A 448 14.25 80.85 19.07
N ARG A 449 13.73 79.99 19.95
CA ARG A 449 13.25 80.39 21.28
C ARG A 449 14.36 80.96 22.14
N THR A 450 15.56 80.37 22.08
CA THR A 450 16.72 80.86 22.82
C THR A 450 17.19 82.22 22.30
N ALA A 451 17.13 82.45 20.98
CA ALA A 451 17.38 83.77 20.40
C ALA A 451 16.34 84.80 20.85
N ALA A 452 15.05 84.47 20.79
CA ALA A 452 13.96 85.35 21.23
C ALA A 452 14.07 85.71 22.72
N LEU A 453 14.46 84.77 23.59
CA LEU A 453 14.72 85.05 25.01
C LEU A 453 15.87 86.05 25.20
N ARG A 454 16.95 85.95 24.42
CA ARG A 454 18.05 86.94 24.47
C ARG A 454 17.58 88.31 24.02
N GLU A 455 16.76 88.40 22.98
CA GLU A 455 16.17 89.68 22.53
C GLU A 455 15.27 90.30 23.59
N LEU A 456 14.46 89.49 24.27
CA LEU A 456 13.64 89.95 25.40
C LEU A 456 14.49 90.44 26.57
N ASP A 457 15.60 89.79 26.89
CA ASP A 457 16.52 90.26 27.94
C ASP A 457 17.18 91.59 27.56
N VAL A 458 17.56 91.76 26.29
CA VAL A 458 18.08 93.06 25.78
C VAL A 458 17.01 94.15 25.89
N ALA A 459 15.78 93.88 25.44
CA ALA A 459 14.67 94.82 25.54
C ALA A 459 14.35 95.18 26.99
N ARG A 460 14.38 94.19 27.90
CA ARG A 460 14.19 94.41 29.34
C ARG A 460 15.27 95.33 29.92
N ASN A 461 16.54 95.09 29.58
CA ASN A 461 17.64 95.94 30.03
C ASN A 461 17.49 97.38 29.53
N GLU A 462 17.02 97.56 28.29
CA GLU A 462 16.74 98.89 27.74
C GLU A 462 15.57 99.57 28.44
N CYS A 463 14.48 98.85 28.74
CA CYS A 463 13.39 99.37 29.57
C CYS A 463 13.89 99.81 30.94
N CYS A 464 14.70 99.00 31.63
CA CYS A 464 15.28 99.39 32.93
C CYS A 464 16.17 100.64 32.82
N ARG A 465 16.92 100.79 31.71
CA ARG A 465 17.73 101.99 31.45
C ARG A 465 16.87 103.23 31.22
N LEU A 466 15.78 103.10 30.47
CA LEU A 466 14.81 104.16 30.22
C LEU A 466 14.04 104.55 31.50
N GLU A 467 13.63 103.58 32.31
CA GLU A 467 13.03 103.81 33.63
C GLU A 467 13.98 104.61 34.53
N ALA A 468 15.25 104.20 34.64
CA ALA A 468 16.24 104.94 35.42
C ALA A 468 16.48 106.36 34.89
N ALA A 469 16.47 106.55 33.56
CA ALA A 469 16.57 107.88 32.95
C ALA A 469 15.35 108.76 33.24
N LEU A 470 14.14 108.18 33.20
CA LEU A 470 12.91 108.86 33.58
C LEU A 470 12.92 109.27 35.06
N ASP A 471 13.35 108.39 35.95
CA ASP A 471 13.50 108.69 37.39
C ASP A 471 14.51 109.82 37.61
N ALA A 472 15.64 109.82 36.88
CA ALA A 472 16.62 110.90 36.94
C ALA A 472 16.05 112.23 36.44
N CYS A 473 15.33 112.25 35.30
CA CYS A 473 14.65 113.45 34.81
C CYS A 473 13.57 113.95 35.78
N ALA A 474 12.83 113.04 36.41
CA ALA A 474 11.84 113.40 37.43
C ALA A 474 12.50 114.04 38.65
N ALA A 475 13.66 113.51 39.09
CA ALA A 475 14.44 114.10 40.16
C ALA A 475 15.00 115.49 39.79
N GLU A 476 15.50 115.66 38.56
CA GLU A 476 15.96 116.95 38.03
C GLU A 476 14.83 117.98 37.98
N LEU A 477 13.67 117.63 37.43
CA LEU A 477 12.49 118.50 37.39
C LEU A 477 12.03 118.88 38.80
N THR A 478 12.08 117.95 39.75
CA THR A 478 11.76 118.22 41.16
C THR A 478 12.75 119.20 41.78
N ALA A 479 14.05 119.03 41.52
CA ALA A 479 15.09 119.94 41.97
C ALA A 479 14.94 121.34 41.35
N GLU A 480 14.60 121.42 40.07
CA GLU A 480 14.35 122.66 39.33
C GLU A 480 13.11 123.40 39.87
N HIS A 481 12.02 122.68 40.12
CA HIS A 481 10.81 123.21 40.75
C HIS A 481 11.11 123.75 42.16
N ASN A 482 11.88 123.02 42.97
CA ASN A 482 12.29 123.48 44.31
C ASN A 482 13.19 124.71 44.24
N SER A 483 14.10 124.78 43.26
CA SER A 483 14.93 125.95 42.98
C SER A 483 14.08 127.17 42.60
N ARG A 484 13.12 127.01 41.66
CA ARG A 484 12.16 128.06 41.29
C ARG A 484 11.34 128.52 42.49
N ALA A 485 10.86 127.60 43.32
CA ALA A 485 10.11 127.95 44.54
C ALA A 485 10.98 128.73 45.55
N ASN A 486 12.26 128.38 45.70
CA ASN A 486 13.22 129.16 46.51
C ASN A 486 13.43 130.57 45.93
N ILE A 487 13.61 130.69 44.61
CA ILE A 487 13.77 131.98 43.93
C ILE A 487 12.50 132.83 44.10
N SER A 488 11.31 132.25 43.89
CA SER A 488 10.02 132.94 44.12
C SER A 488 9.92 133.46 45.54
N ARG A 489 10.20 132.62 46.55
CA ARG A 489 10.24 133.05 47.96
C ARG A 489 11.27 134.17 48.20
N SER A 490 12.46 134.07 47.61
CA SER A 490 13.48 135.11 47.71
C SER A 490 13.01 136.43 47.09
N LEU A 491 12.37 136.37 45.92
CA LEU A 491 11.80 137.54 45.26
C LEU A 491 10.65 138.13 46.08
N GLU A 492 9.74 137.30 46.60
CA GLU A 492 8.67 137.73 47.51
C GLU A 492 9.26 138.46 48.73
N THR A 493 10.27 137.90 49.39
CA THR A 493 10.94 138.57 50.51
C THR A 493 11.59 139.89 50.10
N SER A 494 12.23 139.94 48.93
CA SER A 494 12.83 141.18 48.41
C SER A 494 11.78 142.23 48.06
N THR A 495 10.66 141.84 47.45
CA THR A 495 9.53 142.75 47.17
C THR A 495 8.89 143.25 48.46
N ALA A 496 8.75 142.40 49.49
CA ALA A 496 8.28 142.82 50.81
C ALA A 496 9.26 143.81 51.46
N GLN A 497 10.56 143.57 51.37
CA GLN A 497 11.61 144.49 51.84
C GLN A 497 11.57 145.84 51.10
N LEU A 498 11.48 145.83 49.77
CA LEU A 498 11.37 147.05 48.96
C LEU A 498 10.07 147.81 49.24
N THR A 499 8.97 147.10 49.50
CA THR A 499 7.69 147.73 49.89
C THR A 499 7.82 148.38 51.26
N ALA A 500 8.38 147.67 52.24
CA ALA A 500 8.66 148.24 53.57
C ALA A 500 9.63 149.44 53.50
N GLU A 501 10.65 149.37 52.65
CA GLU A 501 11.56 150.50 52.40
C GLU A 501 10.83 151.67 51.73
N ARG A 502 9.96 151.40 50.76
CA ARG A 502 9.13 152.43 50.11
C ARG A 502 8.20 153.09 51.12
N ASP A 503 7.54 152.31 51.97
CA ASP A 503 6.62 152.81 52.98
C ASP A 503 7.37 153.58 54.07
N ALA A 504 8.57 153.12 54.47
CA ALA A 504 9.46 153.87 55.36
C ALA A 504 9.92 155.20 54.75
N ARG A 505 10.29 155.21 53.46
CA ARG A 505 10.61 156.45 52.73
C ARG A 505 9.38 157.36 52.62
N GLN A 506 8.21 156.80 52.39
CA GLN A 506 6.96 157.54 52.29
C GLN A 506 6.57 158.15 53.64
N HIS A 507 6.77 157.41 54.73
CA HIS A 507 6.65 157.92 56.10
C HIS A 507 7.67 159.05 56.37
N ALA A 508 8.93 158.88 55.99
CA ALA A 508 9.94 159.93 56.12
C ALA A 508 9.60 161.18 55.29
N VAL A 509 8.99 161.03 54.11
CA VAL A 509 8.47 162.15 53.31
C VAL A 509 7.29 162.83 54.02
N GLN A 510 6.36 162.06 54.60
CA GLN A 510 5.26 162.61 55.39
C GLN A 510 5.77 163.37 56.62
N GLU A 511 6.78 162.85 57.32
CA GLU A 511 7.45 163.54 58.42
C GLU A 511 8.13 164.83 57.94
N LEU A 512 8.84 164.80 56.81
CA LEU A 512 9.43 166.00 56.20
C LEU A 512 8.38 167.03 55.81
N ASP A 513 7.24 166.59 55.28
CA ASP A 513 6.13 167.49 54.95
C ASP A 513 5.45 168.04 56.20
N ALA A 514 5.31 167.25 57.27
CA ALA A 514 4.85 167.73 58.58
C ALA A 514 5.82 168.77 59.17
N VAL A 515 7.13 168.54 59.05
CA VAL A 515 8.16 169.52 59.43
C VAL A 515 8.09 170.77 58.56
N ARG A 516 7.81 170.66 57.26
CA ARG A 516 7.62 171.81 56.38
C ARG A 516 6.36 172.61 56.72
N VAL A 517 5.26 171.94 57.09
CA VAL A 517 4.04 172.60 57.54
C VAL A 517 4.29 173.33 58.86
N SER A 518 4.92 172.69 59.84
CA SER A 518 5.27 173.35 61.11
C SER A 518 6.28 174.48 60.92
N HIS A 519 7.20 174.37 59.95
CA HIS A 519 8.08 175.47 59.56
C HIS A 519 7.31 176.65 58.96
N ARG A 520 6.33 176.40 58.07
CA ARG A 520 5.44 177.45 57.56
C ARG A 520 4.57 178.08 58.65
N GLU A 521 4.12 177.30 59.63
CA GLU A 521 3.38 177.82 60.79
C GLU A 521 4.26 178.70 61.68
N LEU A 522 5.53 178.32 61.88
CA LEU A 522 6.52 179.15 62.58
C LEU A 522 6.85 180.43 61.81
N GLU A 523 7.01 180.35 60.48
CA GLU A 523 7.19 181.53 59.63
C GLU A 523 5.96 182.45 59.67
N GLY A 524 4.74 181.89 59.66
CA GLY A 524 3.50 182.63 59.85
C GLY A 524 3.40 183.29 61.22
N ALA A 525 3.81 182.60 62.29
CA ALA A 525 3.86 183.15 63.63
C ALA A 525 4.88 184.30 63.76
N LEU A 526 6.02 184.21 63.07
CA LEU A 526 7.01 185.27 62.99
C LEU A 526 6.49 186.50 62.24
N ALA A 527 5.78 186.30 61.12
CA ALA A 527 5.18 187.38 60.34
C ALA A 527 4.08 188.15 61.11
N SER A 528 3.24 187.44 61.86
CA SER A 528 2.24 188.07 62.73
C SER A 528 2.88 188.92 63.84
N ARG A 529 3.97 188.42 64.43
CA ARG A 529 4.68 189.11 65.51
C ARG A 529 5.40 190.38 65.02
N THR A 530 5.85 190.41 63.77
CA THR A 530 6.43 191.62 63.17
C THR A 530 5.38 192.70 62.89
N GLY A 531 4.12 192.32 62.58
CA GLY A 531 3.03 193.27 62.41
C GLY A 531 2.58 193.94 63.72
N GLU A 532 2.63 193.22 64.85
CA GLU A 532 2.28 193.78 66.17
C GLU A 532 3.27 194.86 66.64
N PHE A 533 4.57 194.68 66.38
CA PHE A 533 5.60 195.67 66.75
C PHE A 533 5.52 196.98 65.96
N GLU A 534 5.04 196.96 64.72
CA GLU A 534 4.87 198.19 63.93
C GLU A 534 3.64 198.99 64.36
N ALA A 535 2.58 198.32 64.84
CA ALA A 535 1.39 198.97 65.36
C ALA A 535 1.66 199.72 66.69
N GLU A 536 2.45 199.14 67.60
CA GLU A 536 2.80 199.78 68.88
C GLU A 536 3.65 201.06 68.73
N ARG A 537 4.44 201.16 67.65
CA ARG A 537 5.32 202.32 67.43
C ARG A 537 4.54 203.57 67.01
N THR A 538 3.45 203.40 66.25
CA THR A 538 2.61 204.52 65.79
C THR A 538 1.76 205.14 66.90
N LEU A 539 1.41 204.37 67.94
CA LEU A 539 0.61 204.84 69.08
C LEU A 539 1.42 205.69 70.08
N HIS A 540 2.73 205.51 70.15
CA HIS A 540 3.60 206.28 71.04
C HIS A 540 4.06 207.62 70.47
N GLU A 541 4.01 207.82 69.15
CA GLU A 541 4.32 209.12 68.53
C GLU A 541 3.12 210.09 68.57
N GLU A 542 1.87 209.60 68.57
CA GLU A 542 0.67 210.46 68.66
C GLU A 542 0.38 210.99 70.07
N THR A 543 0.88 210.33 71.13
CA THR A 543 0.65 210.74 72.52
C THR A 543 1.62 211.83 73.02
N ALA A 544 2.66 212.18 72.24
CA ALA A 544 3.64 213.21 72.59
C ALA A 544 3.33 214.61 72.03
N HIS A 545 2.29 214.80 71.21
CA HIS A 545 1.97 216.08 70.55
C HIS A 545 0.69 216.79 71.03
N SER A 546 -0.01 216.29 72.07
CA SER A 546 -1.26 216.89 72.55
C SER A 546 -1.21 217.58 73.93
N LEU A 547 -0.02 217.79 74.52
CA LEU A 547 0.11 218.39 75.86
C LEU A 547 0.91 219.70 75.92
N GLU A 548 1.25 220.31 74.78
CA GLU A 548 2.04 221.56 74.72
C GLU A 548 1.25 222.84 74.38
N ASP A 549 -0.06 222.79 74.15
CA ASP A 549 -0.87 224.00 73.87
C ASP A 549 -2.22 224.00 74.62
N THR A 550 -2.18 224.31 75.92
CA THR A 550 -3.11 225.22 76.64
C THR A 550 -2.74 225.26 78.13
N THR A 551 -2.37 226.46 78.62
CA THR A 551 -2.49 226.99 80.00
C THR A 551 -2.53 226.05 81.20
#